data_AF-A0AAW2RQ45-F1
#
_entry.id   AF-A0AAW2RQ45-F1
#
_cell.length_a   1.000
_cell.length_b   1.000
_cell.length_c   1.000
_cell.angle_alpha   90.00
_cell.angle_beta   90.00
_cell.angle_gamma   90.00
#
_symmetry.space_group_name_H-M   'P 1'
#
loop_
_entity.id
_entity.type
_entity.pdbx_description
1 polymer ?
#
loop_
_entity_poly.entity_id
_entity_poly.type
_entity_poly.pdbx_seq_one_letter_code
_entity_poly.pdbx_strand_id
1 'polypeptide(L)'
;MGRQAPVLMANAVLLKYPSETYTPMAFEVFQREYEKCLNIVVNKCGERDSRFDFKVKTYGKSREFLVIYNSLDGTVSCNCMKFEHVGFLCSHALKVLDHQNIKVVPSYYILRRWTKDARILPVGESHSYPEDDNRKIVATRYKDLCRNIIKISARAAESDTAFEFAARQLDEVMQGVERILHFNSFEEAKGTCASDNELADADLDRNDFEGQGV
;
A
#
# COMPACT_ATOMS: atom_id res chain seq x y z
N MET A 1 -33.16 13.29 16.50
CA MET A 1 -32.56 14.13 15.44
C MET A 1 -32.26 13.22 14.26
N GLY A 2 -32.94 13.41 13.13
CA GLY A 2 -32.83 12.52 11.97
C GLY A 2 -31.43 12.56 11.35
N ARG A 3 -30.84 11.40 11.10
CA ARG A 3 -29.62 11.28 10.29
C ARG A 3 -29.99 11.63 8.84
N GLN A 4 -29.74 12.86 8.44
CA GLN A 4 -29.90 13.26 7.04
C GLN A 4 -28.79 12.58 6.23
N ALA A 5 -29.15 11.88 5.16
CA ALA A 5 -28.18 11.24 4.28
C ALA A 5 -27.28 12.32 3.66
N PRO A 6 -25.95 12.07 3.54
CA PRO A 6 -25.05 13.02 2.90
C PRO A 6 -25.53 13.33 1.47
N VAL A 7 -25.56 14.61 1.10
CA VAL A 7 -25.88 15.02 -0.26
C VAL A 7 -24.73 14.63 -1.17
N LEU A 8 -24.94 13.65 -2.05
CA LEU A 8 -23.98 13.28 -3.08
C LEU A 8 -23.86 14.42 -4.09
N MET A 9 -22.64 14.81 -4.48
CA MET A 9 -22.47 15.84 -5.52
C MET A 9 -23.01 15.43 -6.88
N ALA A 10 -22.99 14.13 -7.16
CA ALA A 10 -23.44 13.53 -8.40
C ALA A 10 -23.82 12.06 -8.13
N ASN A 11 -24.58 11.44 -9.04
CA ASN A 11 -24.80 9.99 -9.08
C ASN A 11 -23.54 9.23 -9.53
N ALA A 12 -22.40 9.53 -8.90
CA ALA A 12 -21.14 8.87 -9.15
C ALA A 12 -21.11 7.56 -8.38
N VAL A 13 -21.01 6.45 -9.11
CA VAL A 13 -20.94 5.09 -8.54
C VAL A 13 -19.84 4.98 -7.48
N LEU A 14 -18.72 5.67 -7.71
CA LEU A 14 -17.56 5.67 -6.81
C LEU A 14 -17.81 6.39 -5.47
N LEU A 15 -18.83 7.25 -5.38
CA LEU A 15 -19.26 7.89 -4.13
C LEU A 15 -20.28 7.04 -3.35
N LYS A 16 -20.99 6.12 -4.01
CA LYS A 16 -22.12 5.39 -3.41
C LYS A 16 -21.68 4.57 -2.19
N TYR A 17 -20.76 3.63 -2.39
CA TYR A 17 -20.29 2.77 -1.32
C TYR A 17 -19.64 3.58 -0.16
N PRO A 18 -18.73 4.54 -0.42
CA PRO A 18 -18.23 5.42 0.63
C PRO A 18 -19.31 6.21 1.40
N SER A 19 -20.39 6.66 0.76
CA SER A 19 -21.48 7.38 1.45
C SER A 19 -22.28 6.50 2.42
N GLU A 20 -22.39 5.22 2.09
CA GLU A 20 -23.08 4.22 2.91
C GLU A 20 -22.19 3.78 4.07
N THR A 21 -20.88 3.63 3.86
CA THR A 21 -19.93 3.10 4.85
C THR A 21 -19.28 4.16 5.75
N TYR A 22 -18.88 5.33 5.23
CA TYR A 22 -18.14 6.33 6.01
C TYR A 22 -19.02 7.16 6.95
N THR A 23 -18.45 7.60 8.07
CA THR A 23 -19.07 8.67 8.87
C THR A 23 -19.28 9.93 8.01
N PRO A 24 -20.26 10.79 8.32
CA PRO A 24 -20.50 12.00 7.52
C PRO A 24 -19.24 12.86 7.30
N MET A 25 -18.47 13.11 8.36
CA MET A 25 -17.21 13.87 8.28
C MET A 25 -16.14 13.19 7.40
N ALA A 26 -16.03 11.87 7.48
CA ALA A 26 -15.12 11.11 6.63
C ALA A 26 -15.56 11.13 5.16
N PHE A 27 -16.86 11.04 4.91
CA PHE A 27 -17.42 11.13 3.58
C PHE A 27 -17.17 12.51 2.96
N GLU A 28 -17.30 13.60 3.71
CA GLU A 28 -16.96 14.95 3.22
C GLU A 28 -15.49 15.08 2.81
N VAL A 29 -14.56 14.44 3.54
CA VAL A 29 -13.15 14.40 3.15
C VAL A 29 -12.99 13.67 1.81
N PHE A 30 -13.63 12.51 1.66
CA PHE A 30 -13.58 11.71 0.44
C PHE A 30 -14.21 12.45 -0.76
N GLN A 31 -15.37 13.09 -0.56
CA GLN A 31 -16.09 13.85 -1.57
C GLN A 31 -15.26 15.01 -2.13
N ARG A 32 -14.55 15.75 -1.27
CA ARG A 32 -13.61 16.80 -1.70
C ARG A 32 -12.43 16.26 -2.51
N GLU A 33 -11.94 15.06 -2.21
CA GLU A 33 -10.89 14.43 -3.02
C GLU A 33 -11.43 13.95 -4.37
N TYR A 34 -12.67 13.47 -4.41
CA TYR A 34 -13.36 13.12 -5.64
C TYR A 34 -13.60 14.36 -6.53
N GLU A 35 -14.08 15.48 -5.98
CA GLU A 35 -14.21 16.75 -6.72
C GLU A 35 -12.91 17.18 -7.40
N LYS A 36 -11.81 17.16 -6.64
CA LYS A 36 -10.48 17.49 -7.17
C LYS A 36 -10.06 16.54 -8.28
N CYS A 37 -10.47 15.27 -8.23
CA CYS A 37 -10.09 14.27 -9.23
C CYS A 37 -10.66 14.60 -10.61
N LEU A 38 -11.82 15.27 -10.67
CA LEU A 38 -12.47 15.67 -11.92
C LEU A 38 -11.59 16.61 -12.77
N ASN A 39 -10.74 17.40 -12.12
CA ASN A 39 -9.81 18.33 -12.76
C ASN A 39 -8.42 17.75 -13.00
N ILE A 40 -8.22 16.44 -12.88
CA ILE A 40 -6.91 15.81 -13.09
C ILE A 40 -6.78 15.29 -14.52
N VAL A 41 -5.66 15.64 -15.14
CA VAL A 41 -5.19 15.09 -16.42
C VAL A 41 -4.30 13.88 -16.14
N VAL A 42 -4.50 12.81 -16.89
CA VAL A 42 -3.75 11.55 -16.76
C VAL A 42 -2.94 11.31 -18.03
N ASN A 43 -1.69 10.89 -17.86
CA ASN A 43 -0.84 10.40 -18.93
C ASN A 43 -0.19 9.08 -18.50
N LYS A 44 -0.43 8.00 -19.24
CA LYS A 44 0.24 6.71 -19.01
C LYS A 44 1.67 6.80 -19.55
N CYS A 45 2.65 6.58 -18.69
CA CYS A 45 4.07 6.74 -19.04
C CYS A 45 4.88 5.44 -18.94
N GLY A 46 4.31 4.36 -18.40
CA GLY A 46 4.99 3.09 -18.32
C GLY A 46 4.04 1.93 -18.08
N GLU A 47 4.45 0.75 -18.55
CA GLU A 47 3.76 -0.51 -18.34
C GLU A 47 4.81 -1.63 -18.28
N ARG A 48 4.74 -2.44 -17.23
CA ARG A 48 5.57 -3.63 -17.02
C ARG A 48 4.71 -4.69 -16.35
N ASP A 49 4.45 -5.79 -17.06
CA ASP A 49 3.59 -6.87 -16.59
C ASP A 49 2.23 -6.34 -16.09
N SER A 50 1.93 -6.49 -14.81
CA SER A 50 0.69 -6.03 -14.19
C SER A 50 0.71 -4.58 -13.72
N ARG A 51 1.88 -3.93 -13.77
CA ARG A 51 2.13 -2.59 -13.22
C ARG A 51 2.02 -1.52 -14.31
N PHE A 52 1.21 -0.52 -14.03
CA PHE A 52 0.96 0.64 -14.88
C PHE A 52 1.39 1.93 -14.17
N ASP A 53 2.29 2.68 -14.78
CA ASP A 53 2.81 3.94 -14.26
C ASP A 53 2.12 5.12 -14.97
N PHE A 54 1.54 6.05 -14.20
CA PHE A 54 0.84 7.24 -14.68
C PHE A 54 1.46 8.51 -14.12
N LYS A 55 1.72 9.49 -14.99
CA LYS A 55 1.94 10.88 -14.60
C LYS A 55 0.62 11.62 -14.60
N VAL A 56 0.29 12.24 -13.48
CA VAL A 56 -0.96 12.99 -13.32
C VAL A 56 -0.71 14.39 -12.81
N LYS A 57 -1.57 15.33 -13.19
CA LYS A 57 -1.54 16.70 -12.69
C LYS A 57 -2.92 17.33 -12.69
N THR A 58 -3.13 18.28 -11.79
CA THR A 58 -4.31 19.16 -11.86
C THR A 58 -4.20 20.03 -13.12
N TYR A 59 -5.30 20.15 -13.85
CA TYR A 59 -5.41 21.04 -15.01
C TYR A 59 -4.99 22.47 -14.63
N GLY A 60 -4.17 23.09 -15.48
CA GLY A 60 -3.61 24.42 -15.23
C GLY A 60 -2.52 24.48 -14.15
N LYS A 61 -2.04 23.35 -13.62
CA LYS A 61 -0.91 23.29 -12.68
C LYS A 61 0.29 22.58 -13.32
N SER A 62 1.50 22.99 -12.94
CA SER A 62 2.76 22.42 -13.44
C SER A 62 3.23 21.20 -12.65
N ARG A 63 2.85 21.07 -11.37
CA ARG A 63 3.29 19.98 -10.51
C ARG A 63 2.67 18.66 -10.95
N GLU A 64 3.53 17.67 -11.20
CA GLU A 64 3.14 16.31 -11.57
C GLU A 64 3.33 15.34 -10.40
N PHE A 65 2.51 14.29 -10.40
CA PHE A 65 2.56 13.20 -9.44
C PHE A 65 2.65 11.87 -10.18
N LEU A 66 3.37 10.92 -9.60
CA LEU A 66 3.43 9.56 -10.09
C LEU A 66 2.38 8.74 -9.36
N VAL A 67 1.55 8.03 -10.13
CA VAL A 67 0.58 7.06 -9.63
C VAL A 67 0.90 5.72 -10.26
N ILE A 68 1.01 4.70 -9.43
CA ILE A 68 1.27 3.33 -9.84
C ILE A 68 0.01 2.54 -9.59
N TYR A 69 -0.48 1.83 -10.59
CA TYR A 69 -1.59 0.90 -10.47
C TYR A 69 -1.11 -0.52 -10.79
N ASN A 70 -1.48 -1.49 -9.95
CA ASN A 70 -1.22 -2.89 -10.18
C ASN A 70 -2.55 -3.62 -10.44
N SER A 71 -2.65 -4.24 -11.61
CA SER A 71 -3.86 -4.95 -12.04
C SER A 71 -4.07 -6.30 -11.36
N LEU A 72 -3.01 -6.94 -10.83
CA LEU A 72 -3.13 -8.25 -10.17
C LEU A 72 -3.85 -8.15 -8.83
N ASP A 73 -3.50 -7.15 -8.03
CA ASP A 73 -4.05 -6.95 -6.67
C ASP A 73 -5.03 -5.76 -6.60
N GLY A 74 -5.21 -5.03 -7.70
CA GLY A 74 -6.07 -3.85 -7.77
C GLY A 74 -5.55 -2.65 -6.96
N THR A 75 -4.29 -2.66 -6.53
CA THR A 75 -3.72 -1.60 -5.72
C THR A 75 -3.36 -0.38 -6.56
N VAL A 76 -3.57 0.79 -5.98
CA VAL A 76 -3.14 2.09 -6.49
C VAL A 76 -2.34 2.83 -5.42
N SER A 77 -1.16 3.31 -5.78
CA SER A 77 -0.31 4.13 -4.91
C SER A 77 0.05 5.44 -5.61
N CYS A 78 0.14 6.52 -4.84
CA CYS A 78 0.52 7.82 -5.38
C CYS A 78 1.64 8.42 -4.54
N ASN A 79 2.66 8.97 -5.20
CA ASN A 79 3.79 9.60 -4.52
C ASN A 79 3.43 10.87 -3.72
N CYS A 80 2.19 11.37 -3.78
CA CYS A 80 1.70 12.38 -2.85
C CYS A 80 1.44 11.84 -1.43
N MET A 81 1.40 10.51 -1.28
CA MET A 81 1.31 9.76 -0.04
C MET A 81 0.10 10.10 0.86
N LYS A 82 -1.00 10.61 0.30
CA LYS A 82 -2.15 11.03 1.13
C LYS A 82 -2.77 9.86 1.89
N PHE A 83 -2.78 8.66 1.32
CA PHE A 83 -3.37 7.49 1.96
C PHE A 83 -2.53 7.05 3.16
N GLU A 84 -1.21 7.07 3.03
CA GLU A 84 -0.24 6.72 4.06
C GLU A 84 -0.30 7.71 5.24
N HIS A 85 -0.49 8.99 4.95
CA HIS A 85 -0.54 10.04 5.99
C HIS A 85 -1.93 10.25 6.62
N VAL A 86 -3.01 10.14 5.85
CA VAL A 86 -4.38 10.50 6.27
C VAL A 86 -5.31 9.28 6.30
N GLY A 87 -5.07 8.29 5.44
CA GLY A 87 -5.92 7.11 5.29
C GLY A 87 -7.08 7.29 4.31
N PHE A 88 -7.00 8.27 3.42
CA PHE A 88 -7.92 8.43 2.29
C PHE A 88 -7.14 8.46 0.99
N LEU A 89 -7.69 7.83 -0.05
CA LEU A 89 -7.15 7.99 -1.39
C LEU A 89 -7.13 9.47 -1.79
N CYS A 90 -6.03 9.90 -2.37
CA CYS A 90 -5.93 11.23 -2.97
C CYS A 90 -6.71 11.32 -4.27
N SER A 91 -7.04 12.54 -4.67
CA SER A 91 -7.60 12.83 -5.99
C SER A 91 -6.81 12.19 -7.15
N HIS A 92 -5.47 12.14 -7.07
CA HIS A 92 -4.61 11.51 -8.08
C HIS A 92 -4.91 10.02 -8.27
N ALA A 93 -4.95 9.26 -7.16
CA ALA A 93 -5.24 7.83 -7.18
C ALA A 93 -6.68 7.56 -7.62
N LEU A 94 -7.64 8.36 -7.12
CA LEU A 94 -9.04 8.29 -7.53
C LEU A 94 -9.21 8.48 -9.04
N LYS A 95 -8.47 9.43 -9.63
CA LYS A 95 -8.51 9.66 -11.09
C LYS A 95 -7.94 8.47 -11.87
N VAL A 96 -6.88 7.83 -11.39
CA VAL A 96 -6.34 6.64 -12.05
C VAL A 96 -7.29 5.45 -11.94
N LEU A 97 -7.95 5.23 -10.80
CA LEU A 97 -9.00 4.22 -10.69
C LEU A 97 -10.13 4.47 -11.70
N ASP A 98 -10.59 5.72 -11.80
CA ASP A 98 -11.62 6.10 -12.78
C ASP A 98 -11.17 5.84 -14.23
N HIS A 99 -9.91 6.19 -14.56
CA HIS A 99 -9.28 5.93 -15.86
C HIS A 99 -9.13 4.43 -16.17
N GLN A 100 -8.92 3.60 -15.15
CA GLN A 100 -8.90 2.13 -15.27
C GLN A 100 -10.30 1.51 -15.24
N ASN A 101 -11.36 2.33 -15.32
CA ASN A 101 -12.76 1.90 -15.22
C ASN A 101 -13.12 1.18 -13.92
N ILE A 102 -12.35 1.38 -12.86
CA ILE A 102 -12.64 0.87 -11.52
C ILE A 102 -13.60 1.85 -10.86
N LYS A 103 -14.88 1.47 -10.80
CA LYS A 103 -15.96 2.33 -10.28
C LYS A 103 -16.27 2.12 -8.80
N VAL A 104 -15.57 1.19 -8.14
CA VAL A 104 -15.71 0.91 -6.72
C VAL A 104 -14.33 1.01 -6.07
N VAL A 105 -14.24 1.74 -4.96
CA VAL A 105 -13.00 1.81 -4.19
C VAL A 105 -12.71 0.44 -3.58
N PRO A 106 -11.53 -0.17 -3.81
CA PRO A 106 -11.20 -1.44 -3.18
C PRO A 106 -11.27 -1.35 -1.65
N SER A 107 -11.80 -2.39 -1.00
CA SER A 107 -12.04 -2.43 0.45
C SER A 107 -10.78 -2.15 1.28
N TYR A 108 -9.61 -2.52 0.76
CA TYR A 108 -8.30 -2.20 1.33
C TYR A 108 -8.10 -0.72 1.66
N TYR A 109 -8.73 0.19 0.90
CA TYR A 109 -8.64 1.64 1.09
C TYR A 109 -9.73 2.22 2.02
N ILE A 110 -10.64 1.38 2.53
CA ILE A 110 -11.73 1.76 3.43
C ILE A 110 -11.34 1.39 4.86
N LEU A 111 -10.67 2.31 5.55
CA LEU A 111 -10.17 2.05 6.90
C LEU A 111 -11.28 2.12 7.95
N ARG A 112 -11.35 1.12 8.85
CA ARG A 112 -12.38 0.98 9.88
C ARG A 112 -12.61 2.26 10.69
N ARG A 113 -11.56 2.99 11.04
CA ARG A 113 -11.64 4.25 11.81
C ARG A 113 -12.49 5.34 11.16
N TRP A 114 -12.69 5.28 9.84
CA TRP A 114 -13.48 6.25 9.08
C TRP A 114 -14.92 5.79 8.83
N THR A 115 -15.25 4.54 9.18
CA THR A 115 -16.56 3.93 8.95
C THR A 115 -17.55 4.23 10.07
N LYS A 116 -18.86 4.18 9.78
CA LYS A 116 -19.93 4.34 10.78
C LYS A 116 -19.85 3.27 11.89
N ASP A 117 -19.30 2.11 11.55
CA ASP A 117 -19.16 0.96 12.44
C ASP A 117 -17.90 1.00 13.31
N ALA A 118 -17.12 2.09 13.27
CA ALA A 118 -15.93 2.27 14.09
C ALA A 118 -16.19 2.16 15.61
N ARG A 119 -17.45 2.34 16.05
CA ARG A 119 -17.87 2.24 17.46
C ARG A 119 -18.37 0.85 17.86
N ILE A 120 -18.54 -0.07 16.91
CA ILE A 120 -18.92 -1.45 17.19
C ILE A 120 -17.61 -2.18 17.53
N LEU A 121 -17.28 -2.22 18.82
CA LEU A 121 -16.36 -3.23 19.33
C LEU A 121 -17.00 -4.59 19.02
N PRO A 122 -16.33 -5.49 18.30
CA PRO A 122 -16.84 -6.85 18.15
C PRO A 122 -16.88 -7.46 19.55
N VAL A 123 -18.08 -7.78 20.03
CA VAL A 123 -18.21 -8.81 21.06
C VAL A 123 -17.79 -10.11 20.37
N GLY A 124 -16.54 -10.52 20.58
CA GLY A 124 -16.11 -11.89 20.31
C GLY A 124 -15.11 -12.15 19.17
N GLU A 125 -14.71 -11.16 18.36
CA GLU A 125 -13.62 -11.36 17.39
C GLU A 125 -12.67 -10.17 17.39
N SER A 126 -11.70 -10.23 18.30
CA SER A 126 -10.43 -9.52 18.16
C SER A 126 -9.62 -10.17 17.03
N HIS A 127 -10.05 -9.99 15.78
CA HIS A 127 -9.07 -9.90 14.70
C HIS A 127 -8.40 -8.54 14.81
N SER A 128 -7.51 -8.41 15.80
CA SER A 128 -6.38 -7.51 15.67
C SER A 128 -5.59 -8.01 14.48
N TYR A 129 -5.90 -7.54 13.27
CA TYR A 129 -5.06 -7.77 12.10
C TYR A 129 -3.66 -7.25 12.48
N PRO A 130 -2.63 -8.12 12.53
CA PRO A 130 -1.25 -7.69 12.82
C PRO A 130 -0.77 -6.58 11.86
N GLU A 131 -1.42 -6.45 10.71
CA GLU A 131 -1.16 -5.43 9.70
C GLU A 131 -1.47 -3.98 10.14
N ASP A 132 -2.50 -3.70 10.96
CA ASP A 132 -2.83 -2.31 11.35
C ASP A 132 -1.80 -1.74 12.32
N ASP A 133 -1.18 -2.59 13.14
CA ASP A 133 -0.09 -2.20 14.04
C ASP A 133 1.23 -2.05 13.28
N ASN A 134 1.54 -3.00 12.39
CA ASN A 134 2.72 -2.90 11.53
C ASN A 134 2.68 -1.65 10.63
N ARG A 135 1.52 -1.30 10.06
CA ARG A 135 1.34 -0.06 9.28
C ARG A 135 1.57 1.20 10.10
N LYS A 136 1.14 1.24 11.37
CA LYS A 136 1.41 2.38 12.28
C LYS A 136 2.89 2.47 12.62
N ILE A 137 3.56 1.34 12.85
CA ILE A 137 4.99 1.27 13.12
C ILE A 137 5.78 1.79 11.92
N VAL A 138 5.47 1.30 10.71
CA VAL A 138 6.09 1.75 9.46
C VAL A 138 5.86 3.25 9.24
N ALA A 139 4.63 3.73 9.40
CA ALA A 139 4.31 5.15 9.23
C ALA A 139 5.03 6.05 10.24
N THR A 140 5.22 5.57 11.48
CA THR A 140 5.96 6.31 12.52
C THR A 140 7.45 6.36 12.17
N ARG A 141 8.07 5.23 11.85
CA ARG A 141 9.48 5.14 11.42
C ARG A 141 9.74 6.05 10.22
N TYR A 142 8.85 6.01 9.22
CA TYR A 142 8.94 6.88 8.04
C TYR A 142 8.92 8.36 8.41
N LYS A 143 7.93 8.80 9.21
CA LYS A 143 7.83 10.21 9.63
C LYS A 143 9.08 10.71 10.36
N ASP A 144 9.64 9.88 11.23
CA ASP A 144 10.84 10.25 12.00
C ASP A 144 12.07 10.36 11.11
N LEU A 145 12.25 9.43 10.17
CA LEU A 145 13.34 9.49 9.19
C LEU A 145 13.21 10.71 8.27
N CYS A 146 12.02 11.00 7.75
CA CYS A 146 11.80 12.19 6.91
C CYS A 146 12.15 13.49 7.64
N ARG A 147 11.76 13.63 8.91
CA ARG A 147 12.10 14.81 9.72
C ARG A 147 13.62 14.99 9.83
N ASN A 148 14.36 13.90 10.02
CA ASN A 148 15.82 13.95 10.13
C ASN A 148 16.47 14.29 8.79
N ILE A 149 16.03 13.67 7.70
CA ILE A 149 16.54 13.96 6.35
C ILE A 149 16.31 15.43 6.00
N ILE A 150 15.11 15.96 6.24
CA ILE A 150 14.80 17.39 5.97
C ILE A 150 15.78 18.32 6.72
N LYS A 151 16.08 18.02 8.00
CA LYS A 151 17.05 18.80 8.78
C LYS A 151 18.47 18.71 8.20
N ILE A 152 18.90 17.51 7.83
CA ILE A 152 20.21 17.28 7.22
C ILE A 152 20.30 18.02 5.88
N SER A 153 19.31 17.87 5.01
CA SER A 153 19.25 18.55 3.72
C SER A 153 19.31 20.07 3.86
N ALA A 154 18.57 20.64 4.83
CA ALA A 154 18.57 22.09 5.06
C ALA A 154 19.96 22.62 5.45
N ARG A 155 20.71 21.89 6.30
CA ARG A 155 22.05 22.30 6.75
C ARG A 155 23.13 22.00 5.71
N ALA A 156 23.04 20.85 5.03
CA ALA A 156 24.01 20.43 4.03
C ALA A 156 24.00 21.34 2.79
N ALA A 157 22.85 21.93 2.45
CA ALA A 157 22.72 22.86 1.33
C ALA A 157 23.48 24.20 1.52
N GLU A 158 23.98 24.49 2.73
CA GLU A 158 24.74 25.70 3.01
C GLU A 158 26.20 25.64 2.49
N SER A 159 26.70 24.46 2.09
CA SER A 159 28.07 24.28 1.59
C SER A 159 28.18 23.11 0.62
N ASP A 160 28.90 23.29 -0.49
CA ASP A 160 29.13 22.22 -1.49
C ASP A 160 29.76 20.97 -0.86
N THR A 161 30.75 21.16 0.02
CA THR A 161 31.41 20.05 0.73
C THR A 161 30.48 19.30 1.67
N ALA A 162 29.53 20.01 2.32
CA ALA A 162 28.56 19.39 3.22
C ALA A 162 27.46 18.68 2.45
N PHE A 163 27.03 19.24 1.31
CA PHE A 163 26.11 18.62 0.37
C PHE A 163 26.69 17.32 -0.19
N GLU A 164 27.90 17.34 -0.74
CA GLU A 164 28.56 16.16 -1.30
C GLU A 164 28.74 15.05 -0.26
N PHE A 165 29.15 15.42 0.97
CA PHE A 165 29.24 14.49 2.08
C PHE A 165 27.88 13.84 2.39
N ALA A 166 26.83 14.66 2.54
CA ALA A 166 25.50 14.16 2.87
C ALA A 166 24.92 13.28 1.75
N ALA A 167 25.12 13.65 0.48
CA ALA A 167 24.66 12.88 -0.67
C ALA A 167 25.29 11.48 -0.69
N ARG A 168 26.62 11.39 -0.56
CA ARG A 168 27.32 10.10 -0.53
C ARG A 168 26.87 9.23 0.65
N GLN A 169 26.73 9.81 1.85
CA GLN A 169 26.25 9.04 3.00
C GLN A 169 24.81 8.56 2.83
N LEU A 170 23.93 9.34 2.21
CA LEU A 170 22.55 8.91 1.97
C LEU A 170 22.48 7.74 0.98
N ASP A 171 23.33 7.72 -0.05
CA ASP A 171 23.45 6.58 -0.97
C ASP A 171 23.95 5.32 -0.26
N GLU A 172 24.97 5.44 0.60
CA GLU A 172 25.47 4.32 1.42
C GLU A 172 24.38 3.77 2.36
N VAL A 173 23.62 4.66 3.00
CA VAL A 173 22.50 4.29 3.87
C VAL A 173 21.43 3.57 3.06
N MET A 174 21.07 4.06 1.87
CA MET A 174 20.08 3.41 1.00
C MET A 174 20.49 1.98 0.64
N GLN A 175 21.73 1.78 0.21
CA GLN A 175 22.27 0.44 -0.08
C GLN A 175 22.27 -0.47 1.16
N GLY A 176 22.51 0.09 2.35
CA GLY A 176 22.36 -0.63 3.61
C GLY A 176 20.92 -1.08 3.88
N VAL A 177 19.96 -0.17 3.68
CA VAL A 177 18.52 -0.45 3.85
C VAL A 177 18.05 -1.53 2.89
N GLU A 178 18.37 -1.42 1.61
CA GLU A 178 17.98 -2.42 0.60
C GLU A 178 18.54 -3.80 0.93
N ARG A 179 19.80 -3.89 1.36
CA ARG A 179 20.40 -5.17 1.79
C ARG A 179 19.65 -5.81 2.96
N ILE A 180 19.29 -5.02 3.97
CA ILE A 180 18.54 -5.51 5.14
C ILE A 180 17.15 -5.99 4.71
N LEU A 181 16.46 -5.22 3.86
CA LEU A 181 15.12 -5.57 3.39
C LEU A 181 15.13 -6.83 2.51
N HIS A 182 16.14 -6.99 1.65
CA HIS A 182 16.31 -8.20 0.85
C HIS A 182 16.73 -9.42 1.68
N PHE A 183 17.54 -9.24 2.74
CA PHE A 183 17.93 -10.33 3.64
C PHE A 183 16.74 -10.90 4.43
N ASN A 184 15.82 -10.05 4.88
CA ASN A 184 14.62 -10.49 5.61
C ASN A 184 13.67 -11.33 4.75
N SER A 185 13.66 -11.14 3.42
CA SER A 185 12.89 -11.96 2.47
C SER A 185 13.36 -13.43 2.41
N PHE A 186 14.64 -13.70 2.71
CA PHE A 186 15.22 -15.05 2.68
C PHE A 186 15.01 -15.83 3.99
N GLU A 187 14.92 -15.13 5.13
CA GLU A 187 14.62 -15.76 6.44
C GLU A 187 13.14 -16.17 6.53
N GLU A 188 12.22 -15.34 6.02
CA GLU A 188 10.78 -15.65 5.97
C GLU A 188 10.47 -16.86 5.06
N ALA A 189 11.28 -17.08 4.01
CA ALA A 189 11.17 -18.24 3.12
C ALA A 189 11.73 -19.55 3.71
N LYS A 190 12.65 -19.49 4.69
CA LYS A 190 13.17 -20.66 5.40
C LYS A 190 12.29 -21.11 6.57
N GLY A 191 11.49 -20.21 7.14
CA GLY A 191 10.55 -20.53 8.23
C GLY A 191 9.37 -21.40 7.80
N THR A 192 9.10 -21.52 6.50
CA THR A 192 7.97 -22.29 5.95
C THR A 192 8.32 -23.73 5.56
N CYS A 193 9.60 -24.12 5.54
CA CYS A 193 10.02 -25.47 5.12
C CYS A 193 10.37 -26.43 6.28
N ALA A 194 10.15 -26.03 7.54
CA ALA A 194 10.55 -26.81 8.71
C ALA A 194 9.41 -27.61 9.37
N SER A 195 8.25 -27.73 8.73
CA SER A 195 7.21 -28.70 9.12
C SER A 195 6.89 -29.57 7.91
N ASP A 196 7.61 -30.68 7.77
CA ASP A 196 7.17 -31.91 7.11
C ASP A 196 8.37 -32.85 7.09
N ASN A 197 8.61 -33.52 8.23
CA ASN A 197 9.48 -34.67 8.24
C ASN A 197 9.06 -35.67 9.32
N GLU A 198 7.89 -36.29 9.12
CA GLU A 198 7.63 -37.63 9.63
C GLU A 198 6.82 -38.43 8.59
N LEU A 199 7.21 -39.70 8.42
CA LEU A 199 6.58 -40.80 7.67
C LEU A 199 7.01 -41.00 6.21
N ALA A 200 8.08 -41.79 6.04
CA ALA A 200 8.05 -42.98 5.20
C ALA A 200 9.27 -43.85 5.52
N ASP A 201 9.08 -44.89 6.35
CA ASP A 201 10.05 -45.97 6.47
C ASP A 201 9.49 -47.23 5.80
N ALA A 202 10.30 -47.74 4.86
CA ALA A 202 10.34 -49.04 4.22
C ALA A 202 9.05 -49.69 3.66
N ASP A 203 8.91 -49.62 2.33
CA ASP A 203 8.55 -50.79 1.52
C ASP A 203 9.29 -50.72 0.17
N LEU A 204 10.34 -51.52 0.02
CA LEU A 204 10.94 -51.84 -1.28
C LEU A 204 10.98 -53.35 -1.46
N ASP A 205 10.39 -53.72 -2.58
CA ASP A 205 9.92 -55.00 -3.03
C ASP A 205 11.02 -55.88 -3.67
N ARG A 206 10.69 -57.17 -3.81
CA ARG A 206 11.20 -58.19 -4.78
C ARG A 206 12.49 -58.99 -4.52
N ASN A 207 12.25 -60.25 -4.17
CA ASN A 207 12.57 -61.49 -4.92
C ASN A 207 13.75 -61.45 -5.92
N ASP A 208 14.72 -62.34 -5.72
CA ASP A 208 15.04 -63.30 -6.78
C ASP A 208 15.51 -64.67 -6.25
N PHE A 209 15.16 -65.67 -7.04
CA PHE A 209 15.22 -67.12 -6.86
C PHE A 209 16.65 -67.67 -6.84
N GLU A 210 16.94 -68.68 -6.00
CA GLU A 210 17.73 -69.85 -6.41
C GLU A 210 17.52 -71.00 -5.41
N GLY A 211 17.04 -72.14 -5.92
CA GLY A 211 16.94 -73.39 -5.17
C GLY A 211 17.91 -74.43 -5.72
N GLN A 212 18.44 -75.26 -4.81
CA GLN A 212 18.66 -76.72 -4.89
C GLN A 212 20.00 -77.14 -4.26
N GLY A 213 19.93 -78.18 -3.42
CA GLY A 213 20.96 -79.21 -3.42
C GLY A 213 21.49 -79.67 -2.06
N VAL A 214 21.07 -80.88 -1.70
CA VAL A 214 21.63 -81.86 -0.74
C VAL A 214 21.25 -81.70 0.73
#